data_AF-A0AAV6PFP7-F1
#
_entry.id   AF-A0AAV6PFP7-F1
#
_cell.length_a   1.000
_cell.length_b   1.000
_cell.length_c   1.000
_cell.angle_alpha   90.00
_cell.angle_beta   90.00
_cell.angle_gamma   90.00
#
_symmetry.space_group_name_H-M   'P 1'
#
loop_
_entity.id
_entity.type
_entity.pdbx_description
1 polymer ?
#
loop_
_entity_poly.entity_id
_entity_poly.type
_entity_poly.pdbx_seq_one_letter_code
_entity_poly.pdbx_strand_id
1 'polypeptide(L)'
;MYGLPTDTIRKEFRTRMVMNNGLNPAYNEEPFVFRKVILPDLAVLRIAVYDDNNKLIGQRILPLDGLQAGYRHISLRNEGNKPLSLPTIFCQIILKTYVPDGFGAIVDALSDPKKFLTIAEKRADQMKALGIDTNDIADVPSGSSKNDKKGKGKGDTVKASVTPQASSDMAQSSNAAQNNIENKKDSALVPHVSIDELKQMKTYLKLIKKQQKELGALKKKHLKDQNTMQKAHCGQMEKMVSLHDKDKTSLEKLLEKAIKKRGENNCQELKKETEDKIQTLLNDHKAKVKDITAQHTKEWSELSSSHSSEEQEIKDGHVTQQCEHLKKLLTTVQEQQTVQLKLIHERQSKEMRASQAKMSMENSKAISQDKSIKNKAERERRVRELNSSNTKKFLDERKRLAMKQQKEMEQLQKNQREQLEKLEKFNEQLLKSHHANKGVQGQGHAADGEAGGGDGPQACHSGVSD
;
A
#
# COMPACT_ATOMS: atom_id res chain seq x y z
N MET A 1 -16.50 -3.97 -15.53
CA MET A 1 -16.17 -3.86 -14.10
C MET A 1 -15.29 -2.63 -13.90
N TYR A 2 -15.50 -1.88 -12.83
CA TYR A 2 -14.65 -0.75 -12.45
C TYR A 2 -14.04 -1.03 -11.08
N GLY A 3 -12.79 -0.64 -10.87
CA GLY A 3 -12.07 -0.88 -9.62
C GLY A 3 -10.64 -0.40 -9.77
N LEU A 4 -9.67 -1.16 -9.26
CA LEU A 4 -8.25 -0.91 -9.54
C LEU A 4 -7.94 -0.99 -11.05
N PRO A 5 -6.84 -0.38 -11.54
CA PRO A 5 -6.47 -0.46 -12.96
C PRO A 5 -6.41 -1.88 -13.50
N THR A 6 -5.92 -2.84 -12.70
CA THR A 6 -5.83 -4.27 -13.06
C THR A 6 -7.18 -5.00 -13.02
N ASP A 7 -8.11 -4.50 -12.21
CA ASP A 7 -9.48 -5.05 -12.09
C ASP A 7 -10.41 -4.41 -13.14
N THR A 8 -10.04 -3.26 -13.68
CA THR A 8 -10.91 -2.50 -14.59
C THR A 8 -10.96 -3.13 -15.97
N ILE A 9 -12.05 -3.86 -16.22
CA ILE A 9 -12.40 -4.41 -17.53
C ILE A 9 -13.54 -3.57 -18.14
N ARG A 10 -13.25 -2.84 -19.23
CA ARG A 10 -14.20 -1.96 -19.92
C ARG A 10 -14.57 -2.52 -21.29
N LYS A 11 -15.87 -2.60 -21.56
CA LYS A 11 -16.46 -2.94 -22.88
C LYS A 11 -16.05 -4.28 -23.48
N GLU A 12 -15.34 -5.14 -22.75
CA GLU A 12 -14.95 -6.48 -23.20
C GLU A 12 -16.13 -7.45 -23.23
N PHE A 13 -17.06 -7.31 -22.29
CA PHE A 13 -18.26 -8.15 -22.21
C PHE A 13 -19.48 -7.40 -22.75
N ARG A 14 -19.90 -7.74 -23.97
CA ARG A 14 -21.09 -7.21 -24.64
C ARG A 14 -21.84 -8.35 -25.31
N THR A 15 -23.14 -8.44 -25.05
CA THR A 15 -24.01 -9.42 -25.71
C THR A 15 -24.38 -9.00 -27.13
N ARG A 16 -24.72 -9.98 -27.97
CA ARG A 16 -25.40 -9.73 -29.24
C ARG A 16 -26.79 -9.14 -28.99
N MET A 17 -27.20 -8.27 -29.90
CA MET A 17 -28.51 -7.63 -29.87
C MET A 17 -29.60 -8.65 -30.25
N VAL A 18 -30.66 -8.73 -29.45
CA VAL A 18 -31.83 -9.57 -29.73
C VAL A 18 -32.87 -8.70 -30.44
N MET A 19 -33.08 -8.94 -31.72
CA MET A 19 -34.09 -8.21 -32.51
C MET A 19 -35.49 -8.75 -32.22
N ASN A 20 -36.50 -7.88 -32.30
CA ASN A 20 -37.93 -8.23 -32.24
C ASN A 20 -38.40 -8.93 -30.94
N ASN A 21 -37.69 -8.79 -29.81
CA ASN A 21 -38.13 -9.29 -28.50
C ASN A 21 -37.73 -8.33 -27.38
N GLY A 22 -38.55 -7.29 -27.15
CA GLY A 22 -38.34 -6.29 -26.10
C GLY A 22 -38.92 -6.65 -24.73
N LEU A 23 -39.71 -7.72 -24.62
CA LEU A 23 -40.40 -8.10 -23.38
C LEU A 23 -39.57 -9.04 -22.52
N ASN A 24 -38.97 -10.07 -23.14
CA ASN A 24 -38.10 -11.03 -22.45
C ASN A 24 -36.97 -11.52 -23.36
N PRO A 25 -36.00 -10.65 -23.69
CA PRO A 25 -34.85 -11.05 -24.47
C PRO A 25 -33.97 -12.03 -23.69
N ALA A 26 -33.68 -13.19 -24.29
CA ALA A 26 -32.77 -14.19 -23.73
C ALA A 26 -31.38 -14.05 -24.36
N TYR A 27 -30.37 -13.89 -23.51
CA TYR A 27 -28.97 -13.75 -23.93
C TYR A 27 -28.21 -15.03 -23.59
N ASN A 28 -28.40 -16.07 -24.40
CA ASN A 28 -27.75 -17.38 -24.21
C ASN A 28 -26.29 -17.35 -24.71
N GLU A 29 -25.48 -16.50 -24.11
CA GLU A 29 -24.05 -16.40 -24.39
C GLU A 29 -23.21 -17.06 -23.31
N GLU A 30 -21.93 -17.29 -23.64
CA GLU A 30 -20.95 -17.79 -22.69
C GLU A 30 -20.90 -16.91 -21.43
N PRO A 31 -20.66 -17.50 -20.25
CA PRO A 31 -20.63 -16.75 -19.01
C PRO A 31 -19.55 -15.65 -19.06
N PHE A 32 -19.88 -14.46 -18.59
CA PHE A 32 -18.89 -13.39 -18.41
C PHE A 32 -17.97 -13.74 -17.24
N VAL A 33 -16.73 -14.13 -17.56
CA VAL A 33 -15.75 -14.56 -16.56
C VAL A 33 -14.75 -13.44 -16.26
N PHE A 34 -14.82 -12.92 -15.04
CA PHE A 34 -13.82 -12.02 -14.48
C PHE A 34 -12.74 -12.86 -13.80
N ARG A 35 -11.66 -13.16 -14.52
CA ARG A 35 -10.65 -14.14 -14.07
C ARG A 35 -9.88 -13.71 -12.84
N LYS A 36 -9.66 -12.41 -12.62
CA LYS A 36 -8.88 -11.92 -11.49
C LYS A 36 -9.48 -10.60 -11.00
N VAL A 37 -9.88 -10.59 -9.74
CA VAL A 37 -10.26 -9.39 -9.01
C VAL A 37 -9.32 -9.30 -7.82
N ILE A 38 -8.46 -8.28 -7.78
CA ILE A 38 -7.43 -8.11 -6.76
C ILE A 38 -8.04 -7.57 -5.48
N LEU A 39 -8.95 -6.60 -5.59
CA LEU A 39 -9.61 -5.98 -4.43
C LEU A 39 -11.13 -5.88 -4.67
N PRO A 40 -11.90 -6.92 -4.33
CA PRO A 40 -13.37 -6.93 -4.48
C PRO A 40 -14.06 -5.75 -3.79
N ASP A 41 -13.53 -5.30 -2.65
CA ASP A 41 -14.07 -4.21 -1.82
C ASP A 41 -14.14 -2.87 -2.56
N LEU A 42 -13.22 -2.64 -3.50
CA LEU A 42 -13.19 -1.42 -4.31
C LEU A 42 -13.80 -1.63 -5.71
N ALA A 43 -14.17 -2.87 -6.04
CA ALA A 43 -14.67 -3.22 -7.35
C ALA A 43 -16.19 -3.09 -7.42
N VAL A 44 -16.68 -2.55 -8.54
CA VAL A 44 -18.11 -2.46 -8.87
C VAL A 44 -18.41 -3.07 -10.24
N LEU A 45 -19.48 -3.85 -10.31
CA LEU A 45 -20.05 -4.39 -11.52
C LEU A 45 -21.13 -3.45 -12.04
N ARG A 46 -20.90 -2.86 -13.21
CA ARG A 46 -21.91 -2.09 -13.94
C ARG A 46 -22.54 -2.95 -15.01
N ILE A 47 -23.86 -3.09 -14.95
CA ILE A 47 -24.68 -3.72 -15.97
C ILE A 47 -25.46 -2.60 -16.66
N ALA A 48 -25.37 -2.51 -17.99
CA ALA A 48 -26.04 -1.47 -18.76
C ALA A 48 -26.75 -2.11 -19.96
N VAL A 49 -28.00 -1.73 -20.17
CA VAL A 49 -28.85 -2.21 -21.26
C VAL A 49 -29.07 -1.07 -22.23
N TYR A 50 -28.83 -1.35 -23.51
CA TYR A 50 -28.96 -0.40 -24.60
C TYR A 50 -30.03 -0.88 -25.57
N ASP A 51 -30.70 0.06 -26.23
CA ASP A 51 -31.59 -0.24 -27.35
C ASP A 51 -30.82 -0.43 -28.67
N ASP A 52 -31.58 -0.61 -29.76
CA ASP A 52 -31.11 -0.70 -31.13
C ASP A 52 -30.37 0.57 -31.62
N ASN A 53 -30.75 1.74 -31.10
CA ASN A 53 -30.13 3.03 -31.38
C ASN A 53 -28.92 3.35 -30.48
N ASN A 54 -28.42 2.39 -29.70
CA ASN A 54 -27.40 2.57 -28.66
C ASN A 54 -27.79 3.57 -27.55
N LYS A 55 -29.09 3.85 -27.37
CA LYS A 55 -29.60 4.65 -26.26
C LYS A 55 -29.65 3.80 -25.00
N LEU A 56 -29.23 4.37 -23.87
CA LEU A 56 -29.27 3.68 -22.58
C LEU A 56 -30.73 3.52 -22.13
N ILE A 57 -31.19 2.27 -22.04
CA ILE A 57 -32.52 1.92 -21.48
C ILE A 57 -32.45 1.96 -19.95
N GLY A 58 -31.38 1.40 -19.39
CA GLY A 58 -31.18 1.35 -17.95
C GLY A 58 -29.85 0.75 -17.55
N GLN A 59 -29.44 1.03 -16.31
CA GLN A 59 -28.20 0.55 -15.74
C GLN A 59 -28.35 0.15 -14.28
N ARG A 60 -27.47 -0.72 -13.81
CA ARG A 60 -27.27 -1.00 -12.39
C ARG A 60 -25.78 -1.06 -12.08
N ILE A 61 -25.40 -0.46 -10.96
CA ILE A 61 -24.06 -0.56 -10.40
C ILE A 61 -24.17 -1.38 -9.11
N LEU A 62 -23.41 -2.46 -9.00
CA LEU A 62 -23.40 -3.37 -7.88
C LEU A 62 -21.98 -3.46 -7.31
N PRO A 63 -21.76 -3.15 -6.01
CA PRO A 63 -20.48 -3.44 -5.37
C PRO A 63 -20.24 -4.95 -5.29
N LEU A 64 -19.00 -5.39 -5.49
CA LEU A 64 -18.66 -6.81 -5.42
C LEU A 64 -18.69 -7.34 -3.98
N ASP A 65 -18.33 -6.52 -2.99
CA ASP A 65 -18.32 -6.85 -1.55
C ASP A 65 -19.69 -7.34 -1.02
N GLY A 66 -20.79 -6.86 -1.59
CA GLY A 66 -22.15 -7.26 -1.23
C GLY A 66 -22.80 -8.25 -2.20
N LEU A 67 -22.07 -8.75 -3.20
CA LEU A 67 -22.65 -9.57 -4.25
C LEU A 67 -22.85 -11.00 -3.74
N GLN A 68 -24.04 -11.55 -3.93
CA GLN A 68 -24.38 -12.90 -3.50
C GLN A 68 -24.52 -13.82 -4.72
N ALA A 69 -23.99 -15.04 -4.63
CA ALA A 69 -24.14 -16.05 -5.67
C ALA A 69 -25.60 -16.52 -5.80
N GLY A 70 -25.93 -17.10 -6.96
CA GLY A 70 -27.23 -17.66 -7.30
C GLY A 70 -27.98 -16.87 -8.38
N TYR A 71 -29.21 -17.30 -8.65
CA TYR A 71 -30.11 -16.63 -9.59
C TYR A 71 -30.71 -15.38 -8.96
N ARG A 72 -30.63 -14.25 -9.67
CA ARG A 72 -31.07 -12.94 -9.18
C ARG A 72 -31.80 -12.17 -10.26
N HIS A 73 -32.85 -11.45 -9.86
CA HIS A 73 -33.42 -10.34 -10.63
C HIS A 73 -32.75 -9.04 -10.20
N ILE A 74 -32.20 -8.31 -11.15
CA ILE A 74 -31.50 -7.05 -10.94
C ILE A 74 -32.35 -5.94 -11.54
N SER A 75 -33.00 -5.14 -10.69
CA SER A 75 -33.79 -3.98 -11.13
C SER A 75 -32.90 -2.86 -11.64
N LEU A 76 -33.18 -2.39 -12.85
CA LEU A 76 -32.43 -1.32 -13.49
C LEU A 76 -32.84 0.06 -12.96
N ARG A 77 -31.93 1.01 -13.15
CA ARG A 77 -32.07 2.43 -12.84
C ARG A 77 -31.81 3.25 -14.10
N ASN A 78 -32.33 4.46 -14.17
CA ASN A 78 -32.04 5.35 -15.30
C ASN A 78 -30.62 5.92 -15.24
N GLU A 79 -30.27 6.79 -16.18
CA GLU A 79 -28.96 7.44 -16.23
C GLU A 79 -28.64 8.25 -14.95
N GLY A 80 -29.65 8.95 -14.41
CA GLY A 80 -29.58 9.67 -13.13
C GLY A 80 -29.71 8.78 -11.88
N ASN A 81 -29.53 7.46 -12.01
CA ASN A 81 -29.59 6.48 -10.93
C ASN A 81 -30.94 6.38 -10.18
N LYS A 82 -32.03 6.90 -10.77
CA LYS A 82 -33.39 6.76 -10.24
C LYS A 82 -33.96 5.36 -10.58
N PRO A 83 -34.70 4.71 -9.66
CA PRO A 83 -35.29 3.39 -9.90
C PRO A 83 -36.22 3.36 -11.13
N LEU A 84 -36.09 2.32 -11.95
CA LEU A 84 -37.09 1.96 -12.96
C LEU A 84 -37.97 0.84 -12.39
N SER A 85 -39.28 0.90 -12.62
CA SER A 85 -40.26 0.03 -11.96
C SER A 85 -40.36 -1.37 -12.57
N LEU A 86 -40.23 -1.50 -13.89
CA LEU A 86 -40.44 -2.76 -14.62
C LEU A 86 -39.18 -3.45 -15.16
N PRO A 87 -38.15 -2.75 -15.68
CA PRO A 87 -37.04 -3.43 -16.34
C PRO A 87 -36.11 -4.08 -15.32
N THR A 88 -36.03 -5.41 -15.39
CA THR A 88 -35.15 -6.23 -14.57
C THR A 88 -34.32 -7.15 -15.46
N ILE A 89 -33.10 -7.45 -15.03
CA ILE A 89 -32.24 -8.45 -15.66
C ILE A 89 -32.23 -9.68 -14.78
N PHE A 90 -32.57 -10.83 -15.35
CA PHE A 90 -32.37 -12.10 -14.68
C PHE A 90 -30.99 -12.65 -15.03
N CYS A 91 -30.18 -12.95 -14.01
CA CYS A 91 -28.85 -13.53 -14.22
C CYS A 91 -28.49 -14.52 -13.13
N GLN A 92 -27.60 -15.46 -13.47
CA GLN A 92 -26.94 -16.31 -12.49
C GLN A 92 -25.59 -15.71 -12.13
N ILE A 93 -25.38 -15.40 -10.86
CA ILE A 93 -24.10 -14.93 -10.34
C ILE A 93 -23.37 -16.13 -9.76
N ILE A 94 -22.16 -16.40 -10.26
CA ILE A 94 -21.28 -17.45 -9.73
C ILE A 94 -20.05 -16.76 -9.16
N LEU A 95 -19.89 -16.86 -7.84
CA LEU A 95 -18.69 -16.38 -7.15
C LEU A 95 -17.75 -17.55 -6.95
N LYS A 96 -16.53 -17.41 -7.45
CA LYS A 96 -15.46 -18.39 -7.27
C LYS A 96 -14.27 -17.68 -6.64
N THR A 97 -13.62 -18.35 -5.71
CA THR A 97 -12.31 -17.93 -5.22
C THR A 97 -11.32 -18.05 -6.37
N TYR A 98 -10.54 -17.00 -6.60
CA TYR A 98 -9.50 -17.04 -7.61
C TYR A 98 -8.44 -18.09 -7.22
N VAL A 99 -8.29 -19.11 -8.07
CA VAL A 99 -7.23 -20.11 -7.95
C VAL A 99 -6.27 -19.87 -9.11
N PRO A 100 -4.99 -19.53 -8.84
CA PRO A 100 -4.00 -19.38 -9.89
C PRO A 100 -3.88 -20.65 -10.74
N ASP A 101 -3.63 -20.47 -12.04
CA ASP A 101 -3.45 -21.57 -12.98
C ASP A 101 -2.38 -22.56 -12.48
N GLY A 102 -2.72 -23.85 -12.43
CA GLY A 102 -1.88 -24.92 -11.90
C GLY A 102 -2.25 -25.42 -10.49
N PHE A 103 -3.12 -24.73 -9.75
CA PHE A 103 -3.55 -25.13 -8.40
C PHE A 103 -4.98 -25.69 -8.31
N GLY A 104 -5.72 -25.77 -9.43
CA GLY A 104 -7.11 -26.24 -9.43
C GLY A 104 -7.31 -27.63 -8.82
N ALA A 105 -6.46 -28.59 -9.17
CA ALA A 105 -6.52 -29.96 -8.64
C ALA A 105 -6.29 -30.03 -7.11
N ILE A 106 -5.50 -29.11 -6.56
CA ILE A 106 -5.22 -29.04 -5.13
C ILE A 106 -6.42 -28.46 -4.40
N VAL A 107 -7.02 -27.40 -4.93
CA VAL A 107 -8.20 -26.76 -4.32
C VAL A 107 -9.42 -27.67 -4.39
N ASP A 108 -9.61 -28.43 -5.47
CA ASP A 108 -10.69 -29.42 -5.57
C ASP A 108 -10.51 -30.56 -4.55
N ALA A 109 -9.28 -31.03 -4.34
CA ALA A 109 -8.96 -32.03 -3.32
C ALA A 109 -9.21 -31.51 -1.89
N LEU A 110 -8.98 -30.21 -1.66
CA LEU A 110 -9.21 -29.57 -0.37
C LEU A 110 -10.69 -29.22 -0.12
N SER A 111 -11.46 -28.96 -1.19
CA SER A 111 -12.87 -28.54 -1.09
C SER A 111 -13.82 -29.72 -0.88
N ASP A 112 -13.52 -30.89 -1.46
CA ASP A 112 -14.30 -32.12 -1.32
C ASP A 112 -13.40 -33.32 -0.91
N PRO A 113 -12.83 -33.31 0.31
CA PRO A 113 -11.81 -34.29 0.72
C PRO A 113 -12.32 -35.73 0.69
N LYS A 114 -13.61 -35.96 0.98
CA LYS A 114 -14.22 -37.31 0.93
C LYS A 114 -14.31 -37.87 -0.49
N LYS A 115 -14.69 -37.05 -1.50
CA LYS A 115 -14.78 -37.53 -2.89
C LYS A 115 -13.39 -37.87 -3.44
N PHE A 116 -12.38 -37.11 -3.06
CA PHE A 116 -11.01 -37.34 -3.51
C PHE A 116 -10.43 -38.63 -2.91
N LEU A 117 -10.69 -38.91 -1.63
CA LEU A 117 -10.33 -40.17 -0.99
C LEU A 117 -11.03 -41.36 -1.66
N THR A 118 -12.33 -41.26 -1.95
CA THR A 118 -13.07 -42.35 -2.59
C THR A 118 -12.63 -42.61 -4.04
N ILE A 119 -12.19 -41.59 -4.78
CA ILE A 119 -11.66 -41.75 -6.14
C ILE A 119 -10.24 -42.32 -6.09
N ALA A 120 -9.40 -41.89 -5.14
CA ALA A 120 -8.08 -42.44 -4.92
C ALA A 120 -8.13 -43.91 -4.46
N GLU A 121 -9.05 -44.24 -3.55
CA GLU A 121 -9.33 -45.62 -3.10
C GLU A 121 -9.88 -46.48 -4.23
N LYS A 122 -10.89 -46.01 -4.98
CA LYS A 122 -11.41 -46.77 -6.15
C LYS A 122 -10.35 -46.98 -7.23
N ARG A 123 -9.47 -46.01 -7.45
CA ARG A 123 -8.36 -46.14 -8.41
C ARG A 123 -7.29 -47.10 -7.91
N ALA A 124 -7.01 -47.09 -6.60
CA ALA A 124 -6.12 -48.05 -5.96
C ALA A 124 -6.70 -49.48 -5.99
N ASP A 125 -7.99 -49.63 -5.70
CA ASP A 125 -8.67 -50.93 -5.73
C ASP A 125 -8.81 -51.49 -7.15
N GLN A 126 -9.06 -50.65 -8.16
CA GLN A 126 -9.04 -51.10 -9.56
C GLN A 126 -7.63 -51.50 -10.03
N MET A 127 -6.59 -50.78 -9.61
CA MET A 127 -5.19 -51.15 -9.92
C MET A 127 -4.80 -52.47 -9.23
N LYS A 128 -5.25 -52.67 -7.98
CA LYS A 128 -5.04 -53.89 -7.21
C LYS A 128 -5.80 -55.09 -7.79
N ALA A 129 -7.04 -54.89 -8.25
CA ALA A 129 -7.84 -55.93 -8.89
C ALA A 129 -7.28 -56.38 -10.25
N LEU A 130 -6.48 -55.53 -10.91
CA LEU A 130 -5.76 -55.85 -12.16
C LEU A 130 -4.33 -56.41 -11.91
N GLY A 131 -3.96 -56.67 -10.65
CA GLY A 131 -2.69 -57.31 -10.29
C GLY A 131 -1.46 -56.40 -10.34
N ILE A 132 -1.65 -55.07 -10.27
CA ILE A 132 -0.55 -54.09 -10.24
C ILE A 132 -0.39 -53.58 -8.80
N ASP A 133 0.67 -54.01 -8.13
CA ASP A 133 1.03 -53.50 -6.80
C ASP A 133 1.66 -52.11 -6.89
N THR A 134 1.36 -51.25 -5.92
CA THR A 134 1.74 -49.82 -5.89
C THR A 134 3.26 -49.55 -5.89
N ASN A 135 4.08 -50.59 -5.76
CA ASN A 135 5.54 -50.52 -5.80
C ASN A 135 6.12 -50.62 -7.23
N ASP A 136 5.32 -51.00 -8.23
CA ASP A 136 5.77 -51.22 -9.62
C ASP A 136 5.47 -50.05 -10.57
N ILE A 137 4.79 -49.00 -10.10
CA ILE A 137 4.43 -47.84 -10.93
C ILE A 137 5.52 -46.78 -10.81
N ALA A 138 6.40 -46.72 -11.81
CA ALA A 138 7.24 -45.56 -12.05
C ALA A 138 6.37 -44.35 -12.36
N ASP A 139 6.60 -43.26 -11.63
CA ASP A 139 5.85 -42.00 -11.68
C ASP A 139 5.87 -41.39 -13.10
N VAL A 140 4.75 -41.51 -13.84
CA VAL A 140 4.54 -40.83 -15.13
C VAL A 140 3.87 -39.49 -14.86
N PRO A 141 4.41 -38.35 -15.32
CA PRO A 141 3.74 -37.06 -15.23
C PRO A 141 2.48 -37.06 -16.09
N SER A 142 1.32 -36.86 -15.47
CA SER A 142 0.04 -36.64 -16.15
C SER A 142 -0.02 -35.24 -16.76
N GLY A 143 0.02 -35.16 -18.09
CA GLY A 143 -0.26 -33.97 -18.88
C GLY A 143 -1.11 -34.34 -20.10
N SER A 144 -2.32 -33.80 -20.16
CA SER A 144 -3.32 -33.96 -21.21
C SER A 144 -2.84 -33.48 -22.60
N SER A 145 -3.19 -34.25 -23.63
CA SER A 145 -2.90 -34.06 -25.06
C SER A 145 -3.44 -32.76 -25.68
N LYS A 146 -2.70 -32.21 -26.67
CA LYS A 146 -3.19 -31.85 -28.01
C LYS A 146 -2.03 -31.62 -29.01
N ASN A 147 -2.12 -32.33 -30.15
CA ASN A 147 -1.61 -32.12 -31.52
C ASN A 147 -1.44 -30.65 -31.95
N ASP A 148 -0.71 -30.22 -33.00
CA ASP A 148 -0.07 -30.81 -34.20
C ASP A 148 0.84 -29.72 -34.82
N LYS A 149 2.05 -30.04 -35.31
CA LYS A 149 2.50 -29.74 -36.70
C LYS A 149 3.97 -30.10 -36.97
N LYS A 150 4.08 -31.06 -37.88
CA LYS A 150 5.16 -31.43 -38.80
C LYS A 150 5.98 -30.24 -39.31
N GLY A 151 7.31 -30.36 -39.33
CA GLY A 151 8.22 -29.45 -40.03
C GLY A 151 9.67 -29.95 -40.07
N LYS A 152 9.98 -30.70 -41.13
CA LYS A 152 11.29 -31.24 -41.52
C LYS A 152 12.28 -30.09 -41.81
N GLY A 153 13.53 -30.20 -41.38
CA GLY A 153 14.61 -29.30 -41.81
C GLY A 153 15.97 -29.80 -41.33
N LYS A 154 16.90 -29.98 -42.27
CA LYS A 154 18.18 -30.68 -42.18
C LYS A 154 19.30 -29.69 -42.52
N GLY A 155 20.48 -29.87 -41.93
CA GLY A 155 21.74 -29.20 -42.29
C GLY A 155 22.02 -27.93 -41.45
N ASP A 156 23.24 -27.54 -41.15
CA ASP A 156 24.54 -28.15 -41.43
C ASP A 156 25.59 -27.51 -40.49
N THR A 157 26.70 -28.21 -40.36
CA THR A 157 28.02 -27.85 -39.83
C THR A 157 28.40 -26.36 -39.74
N VAL A 158 29.04 -25.95 -38.63
CA VAL A 158 30.31 -25.17 -38.61
C VAL A 158 31.04 -25.41 -37.27
N LYS A 159 32.34 -25.77 -37.38
CA LYS A 159 33.35 -25.83 -36.32
C LYS A 159 33.84 -24.43 -35.94
N ALA A 160 34.18 -24.18 -34.68
CA ALA A 160 35.40 -23.42 -34.32
C ALA A 160 35.72 -23.52 -32.82
N SER A 161 37.02 -23.69 -32.60
CA SER A 161 37.85 -23.84 -31.40
C SER A 161 37.95 -22.59 -30.51
N VAL A 162 38.10 -22.74 -29.17
CA VAL A 162 39.32 -22.50 -28.33
C VAL A 162 39.83 -21.05 -28.45
N THR A 163 39.96 -20.21 -27.41
CA THR A 163 40.82 -20.29 -26.19
C THR A 163 40.47 -19.09 -25.26
N PRO A 164 40.87 -19.09 -23.96
CA PRO A 164 40.51 -18.09 -22.95
C PRO A 164 41.55 -16.97 -22.84
N GLN A 165 41.17 -15.83 -22.26
CA GLN A 165 42.12 -14.78 -21.93
C GLN A 165 41.86 -14.21 -20.52
N ALA A 166 42.92 -14.29 -19.71
CA ALA A 166 43.05 -13.74 -18.38
C ALA A 166 43.65 -12.32 -18.43
N SER A 167 43.39 -11.54 -17.38
CA SER A 167 44.16 -10.36 -16.91
C SER A 167 43.74 -10.17 -15.44
N SER A 168 44.58 -10.46 -14.43
CA SER A 168 45.57 -9.60 -13.73
C SER A 168 44.91 -8.36 -13.08
N ASP A 169 45.02 -8.02 -11.80
CA ASP A 169 46.16 -7.93 -10.85
C ASP A 169 45.69 -8.15 -9.37
N MET A 170 46.41 -8.87 -8.47
CA MET A 170 47.48 -8.45 -7.52
C MET A 170 47.18 -7.17 -6.70
N ALA A 171 47.35 -7.04 -5.37
CA ALA A 171 48.12 -7.81 -4.38
C ALA A 171 47.68 -7.50 -2.91
N GLN A 172 47.82 -8.51 -2.02
CA GLN A 172 48.48 -8.54 -0.68
C GLN A 172 48.19 -7.43 0.37
N SER A 173 48.13 -7.64 1.69
CA SER A 173 48.48 -8.73 2.63
C SER A 173 47.98 -8.35 4.03
N SER A 174 47.51 -9.30 4.85
CA SER A 174 48.06 -9.54 6.21
C SER A 174 47.36 -10.70 6.94
N ASN A 175 48.22 -11.67 7.32
CA ASN A 175 48.05 -12.80 8.23
C ASN A 175 47.60 -12.37 9.65
N ALA A 176 47.12 -13.20 10.59
CA ALA A 176 46.74 -14.60 10.69
C ALA A 176 46.05 -14.76 12.06
N ALA A 177 45.06 -15.64 12.18
CA ALA A 177 44.75 -16.39 13.40
C ALA A 177 43.82 -17.55 13.06
N GLN A 178 44.40 -18.74 12.92
CA GLN A 178 43.69 -20.00 12.84
C GLN A 178 42.89 -20.23 14.12
N ASN A 179 41.59 -20.57 13.99
CA ASN A 179 40.90 -21.51 14.85
C ASN A 179 39.63 -22.04 14.15
N ASN A 180 39.81 -23.18 13.48
CA ASN A 180 38.96 -24.37 13.52
C ASN A 180 37.42 -24.18 13.61
N ILE A 181 36.74 -24.04 12.46
CA ILE A 181 35.36 -24.51 12.24
C ILE A 181 35.22 -24.95 10.76
N GLU A 182 35.59 -26.20 10.47
CA GLU A 182 35.15 -26.89 9.26
C GLU A 182 33.73 -27.40 9.46
N ASN A 183 32.74 -26.65 8.95
CA ASN A 183 31.45 -27.12 8.39
C ASN A 183 30.45 -25.96 8.32
N LYS A 184 30.67 -24.97 7.45
CA LYS A 184 29.68 -23.90 7.20
C LYS A 184 29.88 -23.21 5.85
N LYS A 185 29.93 -23.97 4.77
CA LYS A 185 29.80 -23.42 3.40
C LYS A 185 28.87 -24.34 2.62
N ASP A 186 27.56 -24.02 2.66
CA ASP A 186 26.57 -24.32 1.61
C ASP A 186 25.14 -24.06 2.09
N SER A 187 24.86 -22.81 2.44
CA SER A 187 23.50 -22.28 2.45
C SER A 187 23.59 -20.84 1.96
N ALA A 188 22.96 -20.56 0.82
CA ALA A 188 22.94 -19.24 0.22
C ALA A 188 22.21 -18.29 1.20
N LEU A 189 22.99 -17.53 1.97
CA LEU A 189 22.49 -16.57 2.95
C LEU A 189 21.80 -15.43 2.22
N VAL A 190 20.47 -15.50 2.16
CA VAL A 190 19.64 -14.34 1.80
C VAL A 190 19.92 -13.24 2.83
N PRO A 191 20.33 -12.02 2.41
CA PRO A 191 20.70 -10.94 3.33
C PRO A 191 19.55 -10.59 4.27
N HIS A 192 19.84 -10.48 5.56
CA HIS A 192 18.89 -10.00 6.56
C HIS A 192 18.73 -8.48 6.44
N VAL A 193 17.49 -7.99 6.50
CA VAL A 193 17.16 -6.56 6.28
C VAL A 193 16.73 -5.94 7.60
N SER A 194 17.36 -4.81 7.95
CA SER A 194 17.07 -4.05 9.18
C SER A 194 16.10 -2.88 8.92
N ILE A 195 15.48 -2.37 9.99
CA ILE A 195 14.58 -1.20 9.89
C ILE A 195 15.36 0.04 9.43
N ASP A 196 16.62 0.18 9.86
CA ASP A 196 17.47 1.31 9.48
C ASP A 196 17.82 1.30 7.99
N GLU A 197 18.07 0.11 7.41
CA GLU A 197 18.25 -0.04 5.96
C GLU A 197 16.97 0.35 5.19
N LEU A 198 15.79 0.00 5.70
CA LEU A 198 14.52 0.41 5.09
C LEU A 198 14.35 1.94 5.10
N LYS A 199 14.76 2.60 6.18
CA LYS A 199 14.72 4.08 6.29
C LYS A 199 15.72 4.77 5.37
N GLN A 200 16.82 4.10 5.01
CA GLN A 200 17.79 4.59 4.03
C GLN A 200 17.35 4.40 2.58
N MET A 201 16.29 3.62 2.32
CA MET A 201 15.80 3.43 0.97
C MET A 201 15.35 4.76 0.34
N LYS A 202 15.74 4.96 -0.92
CA LYS A 202 15.47 6.18 -1.71
C LYS A 202 14.00 6.60 -1.69
N THR A 203 13.08 5.63 -1.70
CA THR A 203 11.63 5.87 -1.66
C THR A 203 11.17 6.40 -0.31
N TYR A 204 11.70 5.91 0.81
CA TYR A 204 11.41 6.43 2.15
C TYR A 204 11.98 7.85 2.33
N LEU A 205 13.23 8.08 1.91
CA LEU A 205 13.84 9.42 1.98
C LEU A 205 13.07 10.46 1.15
N LYS A 206 12.49 10.06 0.01
CA LYS A 206 11.60 10.93 -0.78
C LYS A 206 10.30 11.26 -0.04
N LEU A 207 9.71 10.31 0.68
CA LEU A 207 8.53 10.54 1.52
C LEU A 207 8.85 11.57 2.61
N ILE A 208 9.95 11.39 3.35
CA ILE A 208 10.36 12.35 4.39
C ILE A 208 10.58 13.75 3.82
N LYS A 209 11.25 13.88 2.66
CA LYS A 209 11.42 15.18 2.00
C LYS A 209 10.10 15.81 1.56
N LYS A 210 9.12 15.01 1.13
CA LYS A 210 7.77 15.50 0.79
C LYS A 210 7.07 16.03 2.05
N GLN A 211 7.09 15.27 3.14
CA GLN A 211 6.48 15.64 4.42
C GLN A 211 7.09 16.94 5.00
N GLN A 212 8.41 17.11 4.91
CA GLN A 212 9.09 18.36 5.29
C GLN A 212 8.62 19.57 4.47
N LYS A 213 8.39 19.40 3.16
CA LYS A 213 7.87 20.48 2.29
C LYS A 213 6.43 20.84 2.63
N GLU A 214 5.59 19.86 2.93
CA GLU A 214 4.20 20.06 3.33
C GLU A 214 4.11 20.85 4.64
N LEU A 215 4.86 20.45 5.68
CA LEU A 215 4.95 21.21 6.93
C LEU A 215 5.51 22.63 6.72
N GLY A 216 6.53 22.78 5.88
CA GLY A 216 7.08 24.09 5.55
C GLY A 216 6.08 25.00 4.84
N ALA A 217 5.23 24.46 3.97
CA ALA A 217 4.16 25.21 3.31
C ALA A 217 3.05 25.60 4.29
N LEU A 218 2.67 24.69 5.19
CA LEU A 218 1.67 24.95 6.23
C LEU A 218 2.10 26.09 7.16
N LYS A 219 3.34 26.04 7.67
CA LYS A 219 3.87 27.11 8.54
C LYS A 219 3.87 28.47 7.86
N LYS A 220 4.16 28.53 6.55
CA LYS A 220 4.09 29.76 5.77
C LYS A 220 2.64 30.26 5.60
N LYS A 221 1.67 29.36 5.47
CA LYS A 221 0.24 29.71 5.46
C LYS A 221 -0.17 30.29 6.81
N HIS A 222 0.11 29.59 7.91
CA HIS A 222 -0.20 30.05 9.28
C HIS A 222 0.38 31.43 9.59
N LEU A 223 1.63 31.68 9.20
CA LEU A 223 2.26 32.99 9.38
C LEU A 223 1.55 34.10 8.57
N LYS A 224 1.05 33.82 7.37
CA LYS A 224 0.27 34.79 6.58
C LYS A 224 -1.08 35.08 7.21
N ASP A 225 -1.75 34.05 7.72
CA ASP A 225 -3.06 34.18 8.37
C ASP A 225 -2.92 35.01 9.67
N GLN A 226 -1.91 34.73 10.49
CA GLN A 226 -1.57 35.53 11.67
C GLN A 226 -1.29 37.00 11.34
N ASN A 227 -0.45 37.25 10.33
CA ASN A 227 -0.14 38.63 9.89
C ASN A 227 -1.38 39.38 9.37
N THR A 228 -2.28 38.68 8.69
CA THR A 228 -3.51 39.27 8.15
C THR A 228 -4.47 39.64 9.27
N MET A 229 -4.65 38.75 10.26
CA MET A 229 -5.46 39.01 11.44
C MET A 229 -4.88 40.16 12.27
N GLN A 230 -3.57 40.16 12.53
CA GLN A 230 -2.92 41.23 13.29
C GLN A 230 -3.12 42.60 12.63
N LYS A 231 -2.95 42.70 11.31
CA LYS A 231 -3.22 43.94 10.56
C LYS A 231 -4.68 44.38 10.65
N ALA A 232 -5.61 43.43 10.60
CA ALA A 232 -7.04 43.72 10.74
C ALA A 232 -7.39 44.23 12.15
N HIS A 233 -6.87 43.58 13.20
CA HIS A 233 -7.05 43.98 14.59
C HIS A 233 -6.46 45.38 14.86
N CYS A 234 -5.21 45.63 14.45
CA CYS A 234 -4.58 46.95 14.55
C CYS A 234 -5.40 48.03 13.82
N GLY A 235 -5.80 47.77 12.57
CA GLY A 235 -6.56 48.74 11.79
C GLY A 235 -7.97 49.01 12.34
N GLN A 236 -8.62 48.04 12.98
CA GLN A 236 -9.89 48.24 13.67
C GLN A 236 -9.72 49.12 14.91
N MET A 237 -8.67 48.86 15.70
CA MET A 237 -8.35 49.64 16.89
C MET A 237 -8.00 51.09 16.55
N GLU A 238 -7.15 51.31 15.54
CA GLU A 238 -6.78 52.65 15.06
C GLU A 238 -7.98 53.48 14.59
N LYS A 239 -8.91 52.86 13.84
CA LYS A 239 -10.14 53.54 13.39
C LYS A 239 -11.03 53.95 14.57
N MET A 240 -11.16 53.09 15.57
CA MET A 240 -11.98 53.36 16.76
C MET A 240 -11.39 54.52 17.58
N VAL A 241 -10.07 54.50 17.83
CA VAL A 241 -9.37 55.58 18.54
C VAL A 241 -9.47 56.89 17.75
N SER A 242 -9.22 56.86 16.44
CA SER A 242 -9.32 58.05 15.59
C SER A 242 -10.73 58.65 15.56
N LEU A 243 -11.78 57.82 15.58
CA LEU A 243 -13.16 58.29 15.62
C LEU A 243 -13.47 58.96 16.96
N HIS A 244 -13.11 58.32 18.07
CA HIS A 244 -13.27 58.87 19.41
C HIS A 244 -12.56 60.24 19.56
N ASP A 245 -11.32 60.35 19.08
CA ASP A 245 -10.55 61.59 19.16
C ASP A 245 -11.17 62.71 18.32
N LYS A 246 -11.73 62.39 17.14
CA LYS A 246 -12.47 63.34 16.31
C LYS A 246 -13.74 63.85 17.01
N ASP A 247 -14.53 62.95 17.59
CA ASP A 247 -15.78 63.31 18.27
C ASP A 247 -15.49 64.16 19.52
N LYS A 248 -14.47 63.80 20.31
CA LYS A 248 -14.00 64.58 21.45
C LYS A 248 -13.55 65.98 21.04
N THR A 249 -12.68 66.08 20.04
CA THR A 249 -12.18 67.39 19.53
C THR A 249 -13.32 68.25 18.97
N SER A 250 -14.35 67.63 18.39
CA SER A 250 -15.53 68.34 17.88
C SER A 250 -16.34 68.99 19.01
N LEU A 251 -16.59 68.25 20.09
CA LEU A 251 -17.27 68.77 21.30
C LEU A 251 -16.47 69.91 21.95
N GLU A 252 -15.15 69.76 22.08
CA GLU A 252 -14.26 70.80 22.61
C GLU A 252 -14.30 72.08 21.75
N LYS A 253 -14.23 71.95 20.42
CA LYS A 253 -14.31 73.09 19.49
C LYS A 253 -15.67 73.80 19.52
N LEU A 254 -16.76 73.05 19.69
CA LEU A 254 -18.10 73.63 19.83
C LEU A 254 -18.21 74.46 21.11
N LEU A 255 -17.68 73.95 22.22
CA LEU A 255 -17.63 74.68 23.49
C LEU A 255 -16.77 75.94 23.38
N GLU A 256 -15.58 75.85 22.80
CA GLU A 256 -14.67 76.99 22.65
C GLU A 256 -15.30 78.11 21.81
N LYS A 257 -16.00 77.76 20.72
CA LYS A 257 -16.76 78.73 19.90
C LYS A 257 -17.90 79.38 20.70
N ALA A 258 -18.59 78.63 21.55
CA ALA A 258 -19.67 79.17 22.37
C ALA A 258 -19.15 80.13 23.46
N ILE A 259 -18.00 79.81 24.07
CA ILE A 259 -17.32 80.67 25.05
C ILE A 259 -16.89 81.98 24.39
N LYS A 260 -16.27 81.92 23.20
CA LYS A 260 -15.85 83.13 22.44
C LYS A 260 -17.01 84.06 22.09
N LYS A 261 -18.23 83.53 21.90
CA LYS A 261 -19.41 84.33 21.50
C LYS A 261 -20.16 84.97 22.67
N ARG A 262 -20.31 84.29 23.81
CA ARG A 262 -21.18 84.73 24.93
C ARG A 262 -20.44 85.25 26.16
N GLY A 263 -19.11 85.14 26.20
CA GLY A 263 -18.31 85.45 27.37
C GLY A 263 -18.32 84.30 28.38
N GLU A 264 -17.22 84.16 29.12
CA GLU A 264 -16.92 82.94 29.89
C GLU A 264 -17.90 82.69 31.04
N ASN A 265 -18.39 83.76 31.67
CA ASN A 265 -19.32 83.69 32.80
C ASN A 265 -20.75 83.28 32.39
N ASN A 266 -21.16 83.54 31.14
CA ASN A 266 -22.50 83.22 30.64
C ASN A 266 -22.61 81.80 30.05
N CYS A 267 -21.54 81.01 30.09
CA CYS A 267 -21.46 79.66 29.50
C CYS A 267 -21.14 78.57 30.55
N GLN A 268 -21.28 78.83 31.85
CA GLN A 268 -20.97 77.85 32.90
C GLN A 268 -21.79 76.55 32.80
N GLU A 269 -23.11 76.64 32.60
CA GLU A 269 -23.96 75.45 32.37
C GLU A 269 -23.54 74.68 31.11
N LEU A 270 -23.22 75.38 30.02
CA LEU A 270 -22.79 74.75 28.77
C LEU A 270 -21.43 74.06 28.91
N LYS A 271 -20.51 74.64 29.70
CA LYS A 271 -19.22 74.00 30.06
C LYS A 271 -19.48 72.67 30.77
N LYS A 272 -20.32 72.68 31.82
CA LYS A 272 -20.68 71.48 32.57
C LYS A 272 -21.37 70.41 31.69
N GLU A 273 -22.33 70.83 30.87
CA GLU A 273 -23.03 69.91 29.95
C GLU A 273 -22.08 69.28 28.92
N THR A 274 -21.09 70.04 28.41
CA THR A 274 -20.10 69.52 27.48
C THR A 274 -19.13 68.57 28.18
N GLU A 275 -18.74 68.86 29.41
CA GLU A 275 -17.88 68.00 30.23
C GLU A 275 -18.57 66.66 30.54
N ASP A 276 -19.86 66.67 30.91
CA ASP A 276 -20.67 65.46 31.11
C ASP A 276 -20.78 64.63 29.82
N LYS A 277 -20.94 65.28 28.65
CA LYS A 277 -20.94 64.62 27.33
C LYS A 277 -19.59 63.99 27.01
N ILE A 278 -18.49 64.68 27.25
CA ILE A 278 -17.13 64.16 27.04
C ILE A 278 -16.88 62.96 27.97
N GLN A 279 -17.29 63.06 29.24
CA GLN A 279 -17.13 61.97 30.20
C GLN A 279 -17.93 60.72 29.79
N THR A 280 -19.15 60.91 29.29
CA THR A 280 -19.98 59.82 28.75
C THR A 280 -19.30 59.19 27.53
N LEU A 281 -18.81 60.01 26.60
CA LEU A 281 -18.09 59.56 25.40
C LEU A 281 -16.83 58.76 25.74
N LEU A 282 -16.07 59.18 26.77
CA LEU A 282 -14.90 58.45 27.27
C LEU A 282 -15.29 57.09 27.88
N ASN A 283 -16.35 57.04 28.68
CA ASN A 283 -16.83 55.81 29.29
C ASN A 283 -17.31 54.81 28.23
N ASP A 284 -18.06 55.28 27.23
CA ASP A 284 -18.54 54.49 26.10
C ASP A 284 -17.38 53.96 25.26
N HIS A 285 -16.37 54.79 24.97
CA HIS A 285 -15.18 54.35 24.24
C HIS A 285 -14.39 53.31 25.03
N LYS A 286 -14.21 53.50 26.34
CA LYS A 286 -13.55 52.53 27.21
C LYS A 286 -14.27 51.18 27.21
N ALA A 287 -15.60 51.18 27.27
CA ALA A 287 -16.40 49.96 27.19
C ALA A 287 -16.23 49.27 25.82
N LYS A 288 -16.35 50.02 24.72
CA LYS A 288 -16.15 49.49 23.36
C LYS A 288 -14.74 48.92 23.16
N VAL A 289 -13.70 49.59 23.66
CA VAL A 289 -12.32 49.10 23.61
C VAL A 289 -12.19 47.76 24.33
N LYS A 290 -12.77 47.65 25.53
CA LYS A 290 -12.74 46.41 26.31
C LYS A 290 -13.41 45.26 25.57
N ASP A 291 -14.58 45.50 24.97
CA ASP A 291 -15.31 44.48 24.21
C ASP A 291 -14.55 44.06 22.95
N ILE A 292 -13.98 45.01 22.21
CA ILE A 292 -13.16 44.72 21.02
C ILE A 292 -11.88 43.98 21.39
N THR A 293 -11.20 44.35 22.49
CA THR A 293 -10.01 43.62 22.96
C THR A 293 -10.37 42.18 23.33
N ALA A 294 -11.47 41.96 24.05
CA ALA A 294 -11.93 40.62 24.37
C ALA A 294 -12.25 39.79 23.10
N GLN A 295 -12.88 40.42 22.10
CA GLN A 295 -13.16 39.79 20.82
C GLN A 295 -11.87 39.46 20.05
N HIS A 296 -10.89 40.37 20.00
CA HIS A 296 -9.58 40.13 19.37
C HIS A 296 -8.82 38.99 20.03
N THR A 297 -8.82 38.94 21.37
CA THR A 297 -8.21 37.84 22.13
C THR A 297 -8.88 36.51 21.76
N LYS A 298 -10.22 36.47 21.69
CA LYS A 298 -10.96 35.27 21.32
C LYS A 298 -10.62 34.80 19.90
N GLU A 299 -10.69 35.70 18.91
CA GLU A 299 -10.37 35.38 17.52
C GLU A 299 -8.93 34.86 17.36
N TRP A 300 -7.98 35.46 18.08
CA TRP A 300 -6.59 35.02 18.08
C TRP A 300 -6.41 33.63 18.69
N SER A 301 -7.06 33.37 19.84
CA SER A 301 -7.04 32.04 20.48
C SER A 301 -7.66 30.97 19.59
N GLU A 302 -8.78 31.27 18.93
CA GLU A 302 -9.43 30.36 17.97
C GLU A 302 -8.53 30.07 16.76
N LEU A 303 -7.90 31.10 16.19
CA LEU A 303 -6.94 30.93 15.10
C LEU A 303 -5.74 30.06 15.52
N SER A 304 -5.17 30.33 16.68
CA SER A 304 -4.03 29.58 17.22
C SER A 304 -4.40 28.11 17.47
N SER A 305 -5.58 27.86 18.06
CA SER A 305 -6.10 26.51 18.27
C SER A 305 -6.33 25.78 16.95
N SER A 306 -6.92 26.44 15.95
CA SER A 306 -7.11 25.87 14.62
C SER A 306 -5.78 25.53 13.93
N HIS A 307 -4.78 26.42 14.00
CA HIS A 307 -3.45 26.17 13.45
C HIS A 307 -2.77 24.97 14.13
N SER A 308 -2.84 24.90 15.46
CA SER A 308 -2.30 23.79 16.24
C SER A 308 -2.96 22.46 15.85
N SER A 309 -4.29 22.43 15.69
CA SER A 309 -5.03 21.26 15.25
C SER A 309 -4.64 20.82 13.83
N GLU A 310 -4.56 21.76 12.88
CA GLU A 310 -4.16 21.49 11.48
C GLU A 310 -2.72 20.95 11.40
N GLU A 311 -1.79 21.53 12.18
CA GLU A 311 -0.41 21.04 12.27
C GLU A 311 -0.36 19.62 12.86
N GLN A 312 -1.17 19.35 13.90
CA GLN A 312 -1.23 18.03 14.51
C GLN A 312 -1.81 16.98 13.57
N GLU A 313 -2.87 17.29 12.83
CA GLU A 313 -3.49 16.38 11.86
C GLU A 313 -2.49 15.98 10.76
N ILE A 314 -1.72 16.95 10.24
CA ILE A 314 -0.68 16.68 9.25
C ILE A 314 0.42 15.78 9.83
N LYS A 315 0.87 16.05 11.07
CA LYS A 315 1.88 15.20 11.72
C LYS A 315 1.36 13.78 12.00
N ASP A 316 0.12 13.64 12.48
CA ASP A 316 -0.56 12.34 12.70
C ASP A 316 -0.62 11.56 11.36
N GLY A 317 -0.98 12.25 10.27
CA GLY A 317 -0.96 11.68 8.91
C GLY A 317 0.45 11.28 8.44
N HIS A 318 1.47 12.11 8.72
CA HIS A 318 2.85 11.84 8.32
C HIS A 318 3.43 10.60 9.00
N VAL A 319 3.18 10.41 10.31
CA VAL A 319 3.63 9.22 11.04
C VAL A 319 2.94 7.97 10.50
N THR A 320 1.63 8.03 10.26
CA THR A 320 0.87 6.92 9.67
C THR A 320 1.45 6.51 8.30
N GLN A 321 1.69 7.49 7.42
CA GLN A 321 2.33 7.25 6.12
C GLN A 321 3.73 6.65 6.24
N GLN A 322 4.53 7.07 7.21
CA GLN A 322 5.87 6.49 7.44
C GLN A 322 5.76 5.01 7.83
N CYS A 323 4.87 4.67 8.77
CA CYS A 323 4.62 3.30 9.21
C CYS A 323 4.17 2.40 8.04
N GLU A 324 3.18 2.85 7.27
CA GLU A 324 2.66 2.12 6.11
C GLU A 324 3.72 1.93 5.03
N HIS A 325 4.50 2.98 4.74
CA HIS A 325 5.53 2.91 3.71
C HIS A 325 6.67 1.97 4.12
N LEU A 326 7.09 1.95 5.39
CA LEU A 326 8.06 0.97 5.89
C LEU A 326 7.54 -0.46 5.78
N LYS A 327 6.26 -0.73 6.13
CA LYS A 327 5.65 -2.04 5.94
C LYS A 327 5.69 -2.46 4.48
N LYS A 328 5.31 -1.57 3.57
CA LYS A 328 5.32 -1.84 2.13
C LYS A 328 6.73 -2.14 1.60
N LEU A 329 7.74 -1.39 2.04
CA LEU A 329 9.13 -1.64 1.65
C LEU A 329 9.61 -3.00 2.16
N LEU A 330 9.31 -3.34 3.42
CA LEU A 330 9.65 -4.65 3.97
C LEU A 330 8.99 -5.77 3.16
N THR A 331 7.69 -5.71 2.90
CA THR A 331 6.99 -6.71 2.08
C THR A 331 7.61 -6.85 0.68
N THR A 332 7.95 -5.74 0.03
CA THR A 332 8.59 -5.76 -1.30
C THR A 332 9.95 -6.48 -1.24
N VAL A 333 10.75 -6.21 -0.22
CA VAL A 333 12.06 -6.85 -0.03
C VAL A 333 11.89 -8.34 0.29
N GLN A 334 10.91 -8.71 1.13
CA GLN A 334 10.60 -10.10 1.43
C GLN A 334 10.14 -10.88 0.19
N GLU A 335 9.30 -10.28 -0.66
CA GLU A 335 8.91 -10.87 -1.94
C GLU A 335 10.13 -11.12 -2.84
N GLN A 336 11.03 -10.15 -2.96
CA GLN A 336 12.27 -10.30 -3.73
C GLN A 336 13.15 -11.42 -3.19
N GLN A 337 13.32 -11.52 -1.87
CA GLN A 337 14.06 -12.60 -1.20
C GLN A 337 13.44 -13.98 -1.50
N THR A 338 12.11 -14.10 -1.43
CA THR A 338 11.41 -15.35 -1.72
C THR A 338 11.56 -15.75 -3.19
N VAL A 339 11.44 -14.80 -4.12
CA VAL A 339 11.66 -15.06 -5.54
C VAL A 339 13.10 -15.49 -5.81
N GLN A 340 14.08 -14.82 -5.19
CA GLN A 340 15.49 -15.16 -5.33
C GLN A 340 15.77 -16.58 -4.82
N LEU A 341 15.23 -16.97 -3.66
CA LEU A 341 15.40 -18.32 -3.12
C LEU A 341 14.77 -19.38 -4.03
N LYS A 342 13.56 -19.13 -4.58
CA LYS A 342 12.92 -20.04 -5.55
C LYS A 342 13.77 -20.24 -6.80
N LEU A 343 14.40 -19.20 -7.32
CA LEU A 343 15.31 -19.30 -8.47
C LEU A 343 16.55 -20.14 -8.15
N ILE A 344 17.10 -20.00 -6.93
CA ILE A 344 18.21 -20.84 -6.46
C ILE A 344 17.78 -22.31 -6.38
N HIS A 345 16.60 -22.60 -5.80
CA HIS A 345 16.05 -23.97 -5.72
C HIS A 345 15.82 -24.59 -7.10
N GLU A 346 15.32 -23.81 -8.06
CA GLU A 346 15.14 -24.27 -9.44
C GLU A 346 16.47 -24.61 -10.10
N ARG A 347 17.50 -23.77 -9.93
CA ARG A 347 18.84 -24.01 -10.45
C ARG A 347 19.46 -25.27 -9.85
N GLN A 348 19.45 -25.41 -8.52
CA GLN A 348 19.95 -26.60 -7.83
C GLN A 348 19.25 -27.88 -8.30
N SER A 349 17.94 -27.81 -8.56
CA SER A 349 17.18 -28.95 -9.07
C SER A 349 17.57 -29.33 -10.51
N LYS A 350 17.85 -28.35 -11.36
CA LYS A 350 18.36 -28.59 -12.72
C LYS A 350 19.77 -29.19 -12.70
N GLU A 351 20.65 -28.64 -11.88
CA GLU A 351 22.02 -29.12 -11.69
C GLU A 351 22.06 -30.56 -11.15
N MET A 352 21.23 -30.89 -10.16
CA MET A 352 21.11 -32.25 -9.64
C MET A 352 20.63 -33.23 -10.72
N ARG A 353 19.60 -32.91 -11.50
CA ARG A 353 19.16 -33.79 -12.61
C ARG A 353 20.25 -33.99 -13.66
N ALA A 354 20.99 -32.93 -14.00
CA ALA A 354 22.11 -33.03 -14.93
C ALA A 354 23.25 -33.92 -14.37
N SER A 355 23.53 -33.81 -13.07
CA SER A 355 24.48 -34.68 -12.37
C SER A 355 24.05 -36.15 -12.38
N GLN A 356 22.76 -36.42 -12.13
CA GLN A 356 22.19 -37.77 -12.18
C GLN A 356 22.30 -38.38 -13.59
N ALA A 357 21.99 -37.61 -14.64
CA ALA A 357 22.16 -38.05 -16.02
C ALA A 357 23.62 -38.37 -16.35
N LYS A 358 24.56 -37.51 -15.93
CA LYS A 358 26.00 -37.72 -16.12
C LYS A 358 26.49 -38.99 -15.41
N MET A 359 26.14 -39.16 -14.14
CA MET A 359 26.50 -40.35 -13.36
C MET A 359 25.92 -41.63 -13.98
N SER A 360 24.68 -41.60 -14.47
CA SER A 360 24.08 -42.74 -15.15
C SER A 360 24.82 -43.12 -16.43
N MET A 361 25.23 -42.13 -17.23
CA MET A 361 26.03 -42.36 -18.44
C MET A 361 27.43 -42.91 -18.12
N GLU A 362 28.10 -42.38 -17.10
CA GLU A 362 29.42 -42.84 -16.65
C GLU A 362 29.39 -44.28 -16.12
N ASN A 363 28.40 -44.61 -15.27
CA ASN A 363 28.24 -45.96 -14.74
C ASN A 363 27.93 -46.98 -15.86
N SER A 364 27.14 -46.61 -16.87
CA SER A 364 26.88 -47.47 -18.03
C SER A 364 28.13 -47.69 -18.89
N LYS A 365 28.98 -46.67 -19.04
CA LYS A 365 30.28 -46.81 -19.74
C LYS A 365 31.22 -47.72 -18.97
N ALA A 366 31.28 -47.59 -17.64
CA ALA A 366 32.10 -48.44 -16.78
C ALA A 366 31.74 -49.93 -16.90
N ILE A 367 30.44 -50.29 -16.88
CA ILE A 367 29.99 -51.68 -17.09
C ILE A 367 30.36 -52.19 -18.49
N SER A 368 30.29 -51.34 -19.50
CA SER A 368 30.62 -51.73 -20.89
C SER A 368 32.12 -51.98 -21.08
N GLN A 369 32.96 -51.27 -20.34
CA GLN A 369 34.43 -51.38 -20.38
C GLN A 369 34.99 -52.43 -19.42
N ASP A 370 34.14 -53.01 -18.56
CA ASP A 370 34.53 -54.03 -17.58
C ASP A 370 34.86 -55.36 -18.29
N LYS A 371 36.15 -55.66 -18.39
CA LYS A 371 36.67 -56.89 -19.00
C LYS A 371 36.42 -58.14 -18.16
N SER A 372 36.02 -58.00 -16.88
CA SER A 372 35.73 -59.14 -16.00
C SER A 372 34.41 -59.83 -16.33
N ILE A 373 33.50 -59.13 -17.03
CA ILE A 373 32.18 -59.63 -17.42
C ILE A 373 32.33 -60.48 -18.70
N LYS A 374 32.25 -61.81 -18.54
CA LYS A 374 32.59 -62.76 -19.60
C LYS A 374 31.43 -63.13 -20.51
N ASN A 375 30.18 -62.92 -20.08
CA ASN A 375 29.00 -63.36 -20.83
C ASN A 375 27.87 -62.30 -20.89
N LYS A 376 27.05 -62.36 -21.95
CA LYS A 376 25.96 -61.40 -22.21
C LYS A 376 24.92 -61.36 -21.08
N ALA A 377 24.52 -62.54 -20.58
CA ALA A 377 23.56 -62.65 -19.48
C ALA A 377 24.06 -61.99 -18.18
N GLU A 378 25.36 -62.10 -17.91
CA GLU A 378 26.01 -61.47 -16.74
C GLU A 378 26.05 -59.94 -16.90
N ARG A 379 26.34 -59.45 -18.11
CA ARG A 379 26.30 -58.01 -18.42
C ARG A 379 24.89 -57.45 -18.23
N GLU A 380 23.87 -58.11 -18.76
CA GLU A 380 22.47 -57.69 -18.60
C GLU A 380 22.02 -57.71 -17.14
N ARG A 381 22.50 -58.67 -16.34
CA ARG A 381 22.26 -58.69 -14.89
C ARG A 381 22.91 -57.49 -14.20
N ARG A 382 24.19 -57.22 -14.46
CA ARG A 382 24.92 -56.06 -13.89
C ARG A 382 24.28 -54.73 -14.27
N VAL A 383 23.79 -54.58 -15.51
CA VAL A 383 23.05 -53.39 -15.95
C VAL A 383 21.74 -53.23 -15.17
N ARG A 384 20.98 -54.31 -14.97
CA ARG A 384 19.73 -54.26 -14.18
C ARG A 384 19.97 -53.89 -12.72
N GLU A 385 20.97 -54.51 -12.09
CA GLU A 385 21.36 -54.19 -10.70
C GLU A 385 21.83 -52.74 -10.56
N LEU A 386 22.64 -52.24 -11.51
CA LEU A 386 23.07 -50.86 -11.53
C LEU A 386 21.91 -49.89 -11.71
N ASN A 387 21.00 -50.16 -12.65
CA ASN A 387 19.84 -49.31 -12.89
C ASN A 387 18.93 -49.24 -11.66
N SER A 388 18.68 -50.39 -11.00
CA SER A 388 17.93 -50.43 -9.73
C SER A 388 18.62 -49.60 -8.64
N SER A 389 19.95 -49.75 -8.48
CA SER A 389 20.75 -49.01 -7.51
C SER A 389 20.77 -47.49 -7.79
N ASN A 390 20.96 -47.09 -9.05
CA ASN A 390 20.94 -45.69 -9.47
C ASN A 390 19.55 -45.07 -9.22
N THR A 391 18.46 -45.76 -9.60
CA THR A 391 17.10 -45.27 -9.36
C THR A 391 16.85 -44.99 -7.88
N LYS A 392 17.25 -45.92 -6.99
CA LYS A 392 17.13 -45.71 -5.54
C LYS A 392 17.95 -44.49 -5.08
N LYS A 393 19.23 -44.40 -5.46
CA LYS A 393 20.09 -43.26 -5.10
C LYS A 393 19.53 -41.92 -5.59
N PHE A 394 19.01 -41.88 -6.82
CA PHE A 394 18.43 -40.67 -7.40
C PHE A 394 17.15 -40.23 -6.69
N LEU A 395 16.30 -41.18 -6.30
CA LEU A 395 15.10 -40.90 -5.51
C LEU A 395 15.46 -40.38 -4.12
N ASP A 396 16.40 -41.02 -3.43
CA ASP A 396 16.86 -40.60 -2.11
C ASP A 396 17.50 -39.20 -2.15
N GLU A 397 18.31 -38.92 -3.17
CA GLU A 397 18.92 -37.60 -3.38
C GLU A 397 17.87 -36.52 -3.67
N ARG A 398 16.88 -36.81 -4.53
CA ARG A 398 15.74 -35.91 -4.82
C ARG A 398 14.94 -35.62 -3.55
N LYS A 399 14.66 -36.66 -2.75
CA LYS A 399 13.95 -36.51 -1.47
C LYS A 399 14.75 -35.66 -0.49
N ARG A 400 16.06 -35.88 -0.38
CA ARG A 400 16.95 -35.09 0.47
C ARG A 400 17.00 -33.62 0.05
N LEU A 401 17.10 -33.35 -1.26
CA LEU A 401 17.09 -31.98 -1.78
C LEU A 401 15.75 -31.29 -1.52
N ALA A 402 14.62 -31.97 -1.76
CA ALA A 402 13.30 -31.42 -1.50
C ALA A 402 13.13 -31.07 0.00
N MET A 403 13.54 -31.96 0.91
CA MET A 403 13.52 -31.67 2.35
C MET A 403 14.45 -30.50 2.74
N LYS A 404 15.61 -30.36 2.08
CA LYS A 404 16.52 -29.22 2.29
C LYS A 404 15.87 -27.91 1.86
N GLN A 405 15.30 -27.86 0.66
CA GLN A 405 14.62 -26.69 0.10
C GLN A 405 13.42 -26.28 0.95
N GLN A 406 12.63 -27.25 1.43
CA GLN A 406 11.52 -27.01 2.33
C GLN A 406 11.97 -26.33 3.63
N LYS A 407 13.01 -26.86 4.29
CA LYS A 407 13.57 -26.28 5.52
C LYS A 407 14.12 -24.87 5.30
N GLU A 408 14.79 -24.61 4.18
CA GLU A 408 15.28 -23.28 3.82
C GLU A 408 14.14 -22.27 3.62
N MET A 409 13.05 -22.69 2.97
CA MET A 409 11.85 -21.87 2.78
C MET A 409 11.17 -21.57 4.13
N GLU A 410 10.99 -22.58 4.98
CA GLU A 410 10.40 -22.40 6.32
C GLU A 410 11.23 -21.46 7.19
N GLN A 411 12.57 -21.59 7.14
CA GLN A 411 13.47 -20.69 7.86
C GLN A 411 13.38 -19.25 7.33
N LEU A 412 13.32 -19.06 6.01
CA LEU A 412 13.12 -17.74 5.42
C LEU A 412 11.79 -17.13 5.87
N GLN A 413 10.68 -17.88 5.80
CA GLN A 413 9.37 -17.42 6.25
C GLN A 413 9.34 -17.09 7.75
N LYS A 414 10.02 -17.88 8.58
CA LYS A 414 10.19 -17.59 10.01
C LYS A 414 10.90 -16.25 10.21
N ASN A 415 12.02 -16.04 9.53
CA ASN A 415 12.78 -14.77 9.61
C ASN A 415 11.93 -13.58 9.13
N GLN A 416 11.17 -13.74 8.04
CA GLN A 416 10.28 -12.71 7.50
C GLN A 416 9.17 -12.33 8.50
N ARG A 417 8.58 -13.31 9.20
CA ARG A 417 7.60 -13.07 10.27
C ARG A 417 8.21 -12.31 11.44
N GLU A 418 9.40 -12.71 11.90
CA GLU A 418 10.10 -12.03 12.99
C GLU A 418 10.47 -10.58 12.63
N GLN A 419 10.86 -10.32 11.38
CA GLN A 419 11.11 -8.95 10.89
C GLN A 419 9.84 -8.11 10.87
N LEU A 420 8.71 -8.68 10.43
CA LEU A 420 7.42 -7.99 10.44
C LEU A 420 6.99 -7.66 11.87
N GLU A 421 7.09 -8.60 12.80
CA GLU A 421 6.74 -8.37 14.21
C GLU A 421 7.60 -7.25 14.83
N LYS A 422 8.92 -7.25 14.55
CA LYS A 422 9.83 -6.19 15.00
C LYS A 422 9.43 -4.83 14.42
N LEU A 423 9.09 -4.78 13.13
CA LEU A 423 8.64 -3.55 12.48
C LEU A 423 7.30 -3.06 13.05
N GLU A 424 6.38 -3.97 13.36
CA GLU A 424 5.09 -3.63 13.96
C GLU A 424 5.24 -3.05 15.37
N LYS A 425 6.07 -3.68 16.21
CA LYS A 425 6.41 -3.12 17.54
C LYS A 425 7.07 -1.76 17.44
N PHE A 426 7.99 -1.58 16.49
CA PHE A 426 8.62 -0.29 16.23
C PHE A 426 7.59 0.78 15.81
N ASN A 427 6.71 0.46 14.87
CA ASN A 427 5.67 1.37 14.41
C ASN A 427 4.65 1.70 15.52
N GLU A 428 4.29 0.73 16.35
CA GLU A 428 3.41 0.94 17.50
C GLU A 428 4.06 1.89 18.52
N GLN A 429 5.35 1.70 18.81
CA GLN A 429 6.09 2.60 19.69
C GLN A 429 6.21 4.01 19.12
N LEU A 430 6.42 4.14 17.80
CA LEU A 430 6.45 5.42 17.09
C LEU A 430 5.10 6.15 17.19
N LEU A 431 3.99 5.44 16.98
CA LEU A 431 2.64 6.01 17.13
C LEU A 431 2.35 6.41 18.58
N LYS A 432 2.68 5.55 19.55
CA LYS A 432 2.50 5.84 20.99
C LYS A 432 3.28 7.09 21.41
N SER A 433 4.55 7.19 21.03
CA SER A 433 5.37 8.36 21.33
C SER A 433 4.84 9.64 20.66
N HIS A 434 4.31 9.54 19.43
CA HIS A 434 3.67 10.67 18.76
C HIS A 434 2.40 11.15 19.49
N HIS A 435 1.53 10.22 19.89
CA HIS A 435 0.32 10.54 20.66
C HIS A 435 0.62 11.04 22.07
N ALA A 436 1.67 10.54 22.73
CA ALA A 436 2.11 11.06 24.03
C ALA A 436 2.56 12.53 23.90
N ASN A 437 3.26 12.88 22.82
CA ASN A 437 3.67 14.25 22.56
C ASN A 437 2.49 15.21 22.30
N LYS A 438 1.40 14.69 21.70
CA LYS A 438 0.13 15.42 21.53
C LYS A 438 -0.50 15.80 22.87
N GLY A 439 -0.45 14.90 23.86
CA GLY A 439 -0.98 15.15 25.21
C GLY A 439 -0.24 16.25 25.97
N VAL A 440 1.07 16.38 25.76
CA VAL A 440 1.91 17.41 26.41
C VAL A 440 1.72 18.78 25.75
N GLN A 441 1.55 18.86 24.42
CA GLN A 441 1.30 20.13 23.73
C GLN A 441 -0.12 20.67 23.95
N GLY A 442 -1.11 19.79 24.17
CA GLY A 442 -2.50 20.19 24.44
C GLY A 442 -2.75 20.76 25.84
N GLN A 443 -1.84 20.55 26.80
CA GLN A 443 -1.95 21.10 28.16
C GLN A 443 -1.24 22.45 28.36
N GLY A 444 -0.39 22.89 27.42
CA GLY A 444 0.41 24.12 27.56
C GLY A 444 -0.32 25.45 27.31
N HIS A 445 -1.64 25.44 27.09
CA HIS A 445 -2.41 26.65 26.76
C HIS A 445 -3.67 26.87 27.62
N ALA A 446 -3.86 26.07 28.68
CA ALA A 446 -4.94 26.28 29.64
C ALA A 446 -4.35 26.71 31.00
N ALA A 447 -4.68 27.94 31.42
CA ALA A 447 -4.17 28.70 32.57
C ALA A 447 -2.74 29.25 32.35
N ASP A 448 -2.47 30.56 32.38
CA ASP A 448 -2.93 31.53 33.36
C ASP A 448 -3.51 32.81 32.74
N GLY A 449 -4.80 33.02 32.97
CA GLY A 449 -5.40 34.35 33.01
C GLY A 449 -5.30 34.88 34.43
N GLU A 450 -4.08 35.17 34.90
CA GLU A 450 -3.89 35.93 36.13
C GLU A 450 -3.53 37.37 35.75
N ALA A 451 -4.38 38.29 36.21
CA ALA A 451 -4.23 39.72 36.02
C ALA A 451 -2.99 40.21 36.79
N GLY A 452 -1.88 40.43 36.07
CA GLY A 452 -0.72 41.17 36.54
C GLY A 452 -0.51 42.40 35.68
N GLY A 453 -0.79 43.59 36.23
CA GLY A 453 -0.45 44.85 35.58
C GLY A 453 1.06 45.01 35.45
N GLY A 454 1.54 45.56 34.34
CA GLY A 454 2.95 45.87 34.14
C GLY A 454 3.29 46.23 32.70
N ASP A 455 3.38 47.55 32.48
CA ASP A 455 4.12 48.28 31.44
C ASP A 455 3.85 48.06 29.95
N GLY A 456 3.51 49.17 29.31
CA GLY A 456 3.17 49.29 27.89
C GLY A 456 4.36 49.13 26.93
N PRO A 457 4.07 48.98 25.62
CA PRO A 457 5.11 48.79 24.62
C PRO A 457 5.90 50.09 24.37
N GLN A 458 7.23 49.95 24.44
CA GLN A 458 8.24 50.95 24.07
C GLN A 458 7.98 51.57 22.70
N ALA A 459 7.99 52.91 22.69
CA ALA A 459 8.07 53.72 21.49
C ALA A 459 9.36 53.41 20.71
N CYS A 460 9.18 53.06 19.43
CA CYS A 460 10.25 53.04 18.44
C CYS A 460 10.73 54.48 18.17
N HIS A 461 11.87 54.84 18.76
CA HIS A 461 12.62 56.03 18.35
C HIS A 461 13.23 55.82 16.97
N SER A 462 12.72 56.56 15.99
CA SER A 462 13.43 56.89 14.76
C SER A 462 14.62 57.78 15.10
N GLY A 463 15.84 57.24 14.99
CA GLY A 463 17.07 58.02 14.99
C GLY A 463 17.22 58.73 13.65
N VAL A 464 17.10 60.05 13.68
CA VAL A 464 17.69 60.99 12.71
C VAL A 464 18.83 61.66 13.44
N SER A 465 20.04 61.62 12.85
CA SER A 465 20.99 62.74 12.83
C SER A 465 22.26 62.35 12.06
N ASP A 466 22.49 63.15 11.01
CA ASP A 466 23.75 63.65 10.43
C ASP A 466 24.89 62.70 10.03
#